data_AF-A0A7H9HSR6-F1
#
_entry.id   AF-A0A7H9HSR6-F1
#
_cell.length_a   1.000
_cell.length_b   1.000
_cell.length_c   1.000
_cell.angle_alpha   90.00
_cell.angle_beta   90.00
_cell.angle_gamma   90.00
#
_symmetry.space_group_name_H-M   'P 1'
#
loop_
_entity.id
_entity.type
_entity.pdbx_description
1 polymer ?
#
loop_
_entity_poly.entity_id
_entity_poly.type
_entity_poly.pdbx_seq_one_letter_code
_entity_poly.pdbx_strand_id
1 'polypeptide(L)'
;MLVQCVGPRIRICGYRGNVLGKSIGKRGISVFHGVSETLIHIHNASSVPWVVLIPVGTILLRTITTLPLSIWQRKRIVKQQELRKLVQAVPPVTKLRLAASMASRTDNSISSSGSVAGELVNGGSRSLTPEQITLLAVKETRKRQKRLFAKYNVQMWKNFILPLVQIPLWVTLSMGIRTLTEKRLLETNSGELLNSIVPPTLDLSLPMDSLPMLVPLVLGSLALANVEYNGKTLTTTRASNAGIILAPNDHSRASQAMTSILNMSRFGCIFMMGISSQAPLLLSLYWISSQLYSFTQNLVLNWLWPYER
;
A
#
# COMPACT_ATOMS: atom_id res chain seq x y z
N MET A 1 -2.26 20.46 96.19
CA MET A 1 -3.54 21.14 95.89
C MET A 1 -3.63 21.27 94.37
N LEU A 2 -4.73 20.80 93.79
CA LEU A 2 -5.06 20.81 92.35
C LEU A 2 -4.84 22.21 91.72
N VAL A 3 -4.57 22.37 90.42
CA VAL A 3 -5.55 22.23 89.32
C VAL A 3 -4.85 22.07 87.94
N GLN A 4 -5.47 21.23 87.11
CA GLN A 4 -5.24 20.94 85.69
C GLN A 4 -5.30 22.15 84.74
N CYS A 5 -4.65 22.08 83.58
CA CYS A 5 -5.36 22.01 82.27
C CYS A 5 -4.42 21.76 81.06
N VAL A 6 -4.61 20.59 80.42
CA VAL A 6 -4.76 20.33 78.96
C VAL A 6 -3.73 20.94 77.99
N GLY A 7 -3.01 20.23 77.11
CA GLY A 7 -3.05 18.85 76.64
C GLY A 7 -2.02 18.64 75.49
N PRO A 8 -1.81 17.40 74.98
CA PRO A 8 -0.69 17.07 74.09
C PRO A 8 -1.08 16.64 72.65
N ARG A 9 -0.03 16.47 71.82
CA ARG A 9 0.09 15.72 70.54
C ARG A 9 -0.24 16.44 69.22
N ILE A 10 0.86 16.78 68.56
CA ILE A 10 1.06 16.82 67.11
C ILE A 10 0.31 15.66 66.44
N ARG A 11 -0.64 15.99 65.55
CA ARG A 11 -1.28 15.05 64.64
C ARG A 11 -1.05 15.55 63.22
N ILE A 12 -0.18 14.85 62.49
CA ILE A 12 0.01 14.99 61.04
C ILE A 12 -1.34 14.64 60.40
N CYS A 13 -2.03 15.65 59.85
CA CYS A 13 -3.25 15.43 59.09
C CYS A 13 -2.85 15.08 57.66
N GLY A 14 -2.88 13.78 57.36
CA GLY A 14 -2.72 13.26 56.01
C GLY A 14 -3.91 13.67 55.15
N TYR A 15 -3.63 14.40 54.07
CA TYR A 15 -4.61 14.64 53.02
C TYR A 15 -4.76 13.36 52.20
N ARG A 16 -5.70 12.51 52.61
CA ARG A 16 -6.07 11.27 51.94
C ARG A 16 -6.99 11.60 50.76
N GLY A 17 -6.40 12.15 49.70
CA GLY A 17 -7.05 12.25 48.39
C GLY A 17 -7.07 10.86 47.75
N ASN A 18 -8.18 10.14 47.89
CA ASN A 18 -8.47 8.96 47.06
C ASN A 18 -8.72 9.43 45.62
N VAL A 19 -7.64 9.70 44.87
CA VAL A 19 -7.70 9.69 43.40
C VAL A 19 -7.53 8.23 43.01
N LEU A 20 -8.67 7.55 42.85
CA LEU A 20 -8.79 6.29 42.12
C LEU A 20 -8.50 6.57 40.64
N GLY A 21 -7.27 6.99 40.35
CA GLY A 21 -6.68 7.00 39.03
C GLY A 21 -6.46 5.54 38.68
N LYS A 22 -7.46 4.92 38.06
CA LYS A 22 -7.33 3.65 37.38
C LYS A 22 -6.14 3.80 36.41
N SER A 23 -4.97 3.31 36.81
CA SER A 23 -3.86 3.12 35.88
C SER A 23 -4.37 2.14 34.85
N ILE A 24 -4.90 2.69 33.74
CA ILE A 24 -5.13 1.94 32.53
C ILE A 24 -3.72 1.60 32.07
N GLY A 25 -3.18 0.51 32.62
CA GLY A 25 -2.01 -0.13 32.09
C GLY A 25 -2.33 -0.43 30.64
N LYS A 26 -1.83 0.40 29.73
CA LYS A 26 -1.83 0.13 28.31
C LYS A 26 -1.13 -1.22 28.20
N ARG A 27 -1.89 -2.30 28.00
CA ARG A 27 -1.32 -3.58 27.61
C ARG A 27 -0.77 -3.36 26.22
N GLY A 28 0.45 -2.83 26.13
CA GLY A 28 1.16 -2.71 24.88
C GLY A 28 1.19 -4.09 24.26
N ILE A 29 0.86 -4.19 22.99
CA ILE A 29 1.01 -5.44 22.26
C ILE A 29 2.50 -5.80 22.38
N SER A 30 2.80 -6.94 23.03
CA SER A 30 4.17 -7.35 23.39
C SER A 30 5.15 -7.24 22.21
N VAL A 31 4.64 -7.46 21.00
CA VAL A 31 5.38 -7.32 19.73
C VAL A 31 6.02 -5.92 19.57
N PHE A 32 5.31 -4.84 19.90
CA PHE A 32 5.83 -3.48 19.70
C PHE A 32 6.95 -3.15 20.70
N HIS A 33 6.79 -3.58 21.95
CA HIS A 33 7.84 -3.48 22.96
C HIS A 33 9.07 -4.30 22.55
N GLY A 34 8.86 -5.52 22.04
CA GLY A 34 9.95 -6.36 21.52
C GLY A 34 10.76 -5.64 20.43
N VAL A 35 10.12 -4.96 19.48
CA VAL A 35 10.83 -4.18 18.44
C VAL A 35 11.66 -3.06 19.09
N SER A 36 11.09 -2.29 20.01
CA SER A 36 11.82 -1.22 20.70
C SER A 36 13.05 -1.75 21.45
N GLU A 37 12.90 -2.83 22.23
CA GLU A 37 14.02 -3.44 22.96
C GLU A 37 15.11 -3.94 22.02
N THR A 38 14.74 -4.59 20.90
CA THR A 38 15.74 -5.03 19.91
C THR A 38 16.52 -3.87 19.30
N LEU A 39 15.86 -2.73 19.03
CA LEU A 39 16.53 -1.53 18.52
C LEU A 39 17.50 -0.95 19.55
N ILE A 40 17.12 -0.93 20.84
CA ILE A 40 17.99 -0.50 21.95
C ILE A 40 19.19 -1.44 22.09
N HIS A 41 18.99 -2.75 22.04
CA HIS A 41 20.09 -3.72 22.09
C HIS A 41 21.07 -3.54 20.93
N ILE A 42 20.57 -3.33 19.70
CA ILE A 42 21.43 -3.08 18.54
C ILE A 42 22.17 -1.76 18.68
N HIS A 43 21.51 -0.69 19.15
CA HIS A 43 22.13 0.60 19.38
C HIS A 43 23.27 0.49 20.42
N ASN A 44 23.01 -0.16 21.56
CA ASN A 44 24.00 -0.34 22.62
C ASN A 44 25.17 -1.23 22.19
N ALA A 45 24.93 -2.27 21.38
CA ALA A 45 25.97 -3.18 20.91
C ALA A 45 26.83 -2.57 19.79
N SER A 46 26.22 -1.77 18.90
CA SER A 46 26.90 -1.19 17.73
C SER A 46 27.44 0.22 17.97
N SER A 47 26.98 0.91 19.01
CA SER A 47 27.25 2.34 19.29
C SER A 47 26.92 3.28 18.12
N VAL A 48 26.06 2.85 17.19
CA VAL A 48 25.68 3.62 16.00
C VAL A 48 24.61 4.66 16.36
N PRO A 49 24.73 5.93 15.91
CA PRO A 49 23.72 6.97 16.14
C PRO A 49 22.32 6.58 15.63
N TRP A 50 21.26 7.04 16.28
CA TRP A 50 19.89 6.64 15.92
C TRP A 50 19.51 7.10 14.52
N VAL A 51 20.00 8.26 14.09
CA VAL A 51 19.76 8.79 12.74
C VAL A 51 20.34 7.91 11.64
N VAL A 52 21.39 7.14 11.94
CA VAL A 52 21.98 6.19 10.99
C VAL A 52 21.38 4.80 11.16
N LEU A 53 21.19 4.37 12.41
CA LEU A 53 20.70 3.03 12.74
C LEU A 53 19.32 2.76 12.14
N ILE A 54 18.38 3.71 12.23
CA ILE A 54 17.01 3.51 11.75
C ILE A 54 16.96 3.36 10.21
N PRO A 55 17.55 4.25 9.39
CA PRO A 55 17.60 4.05 7.95
C PRO A 55 18.31 2.76 7.52
N VAL A 56 19.48 2.47 8.10
CA VAL A 56 20.25 1.26 7.75
C VAL A 56 19.49 0.00 8.14
N GLY A 57 18.93 -0.05 9.34
CA GLY A 57 18.09 -1.16 9.80
C GLY A 57 16.86 -1.34 8.91
N THR A 58 16.25 -0.26 8.44
CA THR A 58 15.11 -0.29 7.53
C THR A 58 15.49 -0.89 6.17
N ILE A 59 16.62 -0.45 5.60
CA ILE A 59 17.14 -1.00 4.34
C ILE A 59 17.44 -2.48 4.50
N LEU A 60 18.19 -2.86 5.54
CA LEU A 60 18.57 -4.25 5.78
C LEU A 60 17.35 -5.16 5.97
N LEU A 61 16.41 -4.76 6.83
CA LEU A 61 15.19 -5.53 7.06
C LEU A 61 14.39 -5.71 5.76
N ARG A 62 14.27 -4.65 4.94
CA ARG A 62 13.53 -4.71 3.68
C ARG A 62 14.26 -5.50 2.59
N THR A 63 15.59 -5.47 2.55
CA THR A 63 16.36 -6.33 1.64
C THR A 63 16.18 -7.82 1.96
N ILE A 64 16.14 -8.18 3.24
CA ILE A 64 15.97 -9.58 3.65
C ILE A 64 14.51 -10.05 3.45
N THR A 65 13.54 -9.23 3.86
CA THR A 65 12.13 -9.65 3.91
C THR A 65 11.34 -9.32 2.64
N THR A 66 11.48 -8.10 2.11
CA THR A 66 10.59 -7.60 1.05
C THR A 66 11.17 -7.73 -0.35
N LEU A 67 12.50 -7.62 -0.50
CA LEU A 67 13.16 -7.71 -1.80
C LEU A 67 12.95 -9.07 -2.49
N PRO A 68 13.18 -10.25 -1.87
CA PRO A 68 12.95 -11.53 -2.54
C PRO A 68 11.50 -11.71 -2.97
N LEU A 69 10.55 -11.28 -2.12
CA LEU A 69 9.12 -11.29 -2.44
C LEU A 69 8.81 -10.37 -3.63
N SER A 70 9.42 -9.18 -3.67
CA SER A 70 9.23 -8.22 -4.76
C SER A 70 9.76 -8.74 -6.11
N ILE A 71 10.92 -9.41 -6.12
CA ILE A 71 11.50 -10.05 -7.31
C ILE A 71 10.57 -11.16 -7.80
N TRP A 72 10.09 -12.01 -6.87
CA TRP A 72 9.18 -13.10 -7.19
C TRP A 72 7.85 -12.58 -7.77
N GLN A 73 7.27 -11.56 -7.15
CA GLN A 73 6.04 -10.93 -7.63
C GLN A 73 6.25 -10.29 -9.00
N ARG A 74 7.37 -9.57 -9.21
CA ARG A 74 7.70 -8.91 -10.47
C ARG A 74 7.78 -9.92 -11.61
N LYS A 75 8.55 -11.01 -11.44
CA LYS A 75 8.66 -12.11 -12.42
C LYS A 75 7.30 -12.71 -12.74
N ARG A 76 6.44 -12.89 -11.73
CA ARG A 76 5.06 -13.37 -11.96
C ARG A 76 4.23 -12.39 -12.75
N ILE A 77 4.29 -11.09 -12.48
CA ILE A 77 3.51 -10.08 -13.22
C ILE A 77 3.96 -10.03 -14.68
N VAL A 78 5.27 -10.09 -14.96
CA VAL A 78 5.79 -10.16 -16.34
C VAL A 78 5.23 -11.39 -17.07
N LYS A 79 5.29 -12.57 -16.44
CA LYS A 79 4.68 -13.78 -17.01
C LYS A 79 3.16 -13.66 -17.22
N GLN A 80 2.45 -12.94 -16.34
CA GLN A 80 1.02 -12.66 -16.53
C GLN A 80 0.77 -11.79 -17.75
N GLN A 81 1.61 -10.78 -18.00
CA GLN A 81 1.49 -9.90 -19.16
C GLN A 81 1.73 -10.67 -20.46
N GLU A 82 2.78 -11.48 -20.52
CA GLU A 82 3.05 -12.36 -21.68
C GLU A 82 1.85 -13.26 -22.00
N LEU A 83 1.26 -13.90 -20.99
CA LEU A 83 0.07 -14.74 -21.17
C LEU A 83 -1.19 -13.93 -21.53
N ARG A 84 -1.31 -12.68 -21.08
CA ARG A 84 -2.44 -11.81 -21.45
C ARG A 84 -2.39 -11.41 -22.92
N LYS A 85 -1.18 -11.15 -23.47
CA LYS A 85 -0.99 -10.87 -24.90
C LYS A 85 -1.60 -11.99 -25.77
N LEU A 86 -1.49 -13.25 -25.37
CA LEU A 86 -2.07 -14.40 -26.10
C LEU A 86 -3.61 -14.41 -26.12
N VAL A 87 -4.27 -13.85 -25.11
CA VAL A 87 -5.75 -13.81 -25.00
C VAL A 87 -6.31 -12.54 -25.66
N GLN A 88 -5.47 -11.58 -25.99
CA GLN A 88 -5.86 -10.26 -26.45
C GLN A 88 -6.54 -10.26 -27.84
N ALA A 89 -6.28 -11.26 -28.67
CA ALA A 89 -6.95 -11.43 -29.96
C ALA A 89 -8.38 -11.99 -29.84
N VAL A 90 -8.77 -12.52 -28.67
CA VAL A 90 -10.08 -13.16 -28.48
C VAL A 90 -11.26 -12.17 -28.51
N PRO A 91 -11.25 -11.01 -27.80
CA PRO A 91 -12.39 -10.09 -27.79
C PRO A 91 -12.90 -9.62 -29.17
N PRO A 92 -12.05 -9.20 -30.14
CA PRO A 92 -12.55 -8.78 -31.45
C PRO A 92 -13.13 -9.96 -32.23
N VAL A 93 -12.50 -11.13 -32.16
CA VAL A 93 -12.96 -12.34 -32.84
C VAL A 93 -14.31 -12.81 -32.27
N THR A 94 -14.50 -12.77 -30.96
CA THR A 94 -15.76 -13.18 -30.34
C THR A 94 -16.90 -12.20 -30.62
N LYS A 95 -16.61 -10.89 -30.66
CA LYS A 95 -17.58 -9.88 -31.10
C LYS A 95 -18.02 -10.10 -32.55
N LEU A 96 -17.07 -10.33 -33.47
CA LEU A 96 -17.37 -10.58 -34.88
C LEU A 96 -18.16 -11.88 -35.07
N ARG A 97 -17.77 -12.97 -34.40
CA ARG A 97 -18.51 -14.25 -34.44
C ARG A 97 -19.93 -14.09 -33.91
N LEU A 98 -20.11 -13.39 -32.81
CA LEU A 98 -21.43 -13.18 -32.22
C LEU A 98 -22.30 -12.29 -33.12
N ALA A 99 -21.75 -11.23 -33.70
CA ALA A 99 -22.45 -10.37 -34.67
C ALA A 99 -22.87 -11.16 -35.92
N ALA A 100 -21.98 -12.00 -36.48
CA ALA A 100 -22.28 -12.84 -37.63
C ALA A 100 -23.36 -13.90 -37.33
N SER A 101 -23.29 -14.55 -36.16
CA SER A 101 -24.34 -15.50 -35.72
C SER A 101 -25.70 -14.85 -35.54
N MET A 102 -25.75 -13.57 -35.17
CA MET A 102 -27.00 -12.81 -35.08
C MET A 102 -27.56 -12.48 -36.47
N ALA A 103 -26.72 -12.03 -37.40
CA ALA A 103 -27.14 -11.76 -38.78
C ALA A 103 -27.76 -13.01 -39.45
N SER A 104 -27.10 -14.17 -39.32
CA SER A 104 -27.62 -15.44 -39.87
C SER A 104 -28.95 -15.91 -39.25
N ARG A 105 -29.26 -15.52 -38.01
CA ARG A 105 -30.53 -15.87 -37.37
C ARG A 105 -31.68 -15.00 -37.86
N THR A 106 -31.41 -13.75 -38.19
CA THR A 106 -32.40 -12.85 -38.79
C THR A 106 -32.85 -13.35 -40.16
N ASP A 107 -31.92 -13.79 -41.01
CA ASP A 107 -32.26 -14.29 -42.36
C ASP A 107 -33.11 -15.57 -42.35
N ASN A 108 -32.84 -16.50 -41.42
CA ASN A 108 -33.64 -17.72 -41.27
C ASN A 108 -35.06 -17.46 -40.76
N SER A 109 -35.27 -16.41 -39.95
CA SER A 109 -36.61 -16.01 -39.49
C SER A 109 -37.47 -15.36 -40.58
N ILE A 110 -36.85 -14.84 -41.65
CA ILE A 110 -37.55 -14.25 -42.79
C ILE A 110 -37.93 -15.35 -43.82
N SER A 111 -37.15 -16.43 -43.89
CA SER A 111 -37.39 -17.51 -44.86
C SER A 111 -38.35 -18.61 -44.37
N SER A 112 -38.77 -18.61 -43.10
CA SER A 112 -39.64 -19.67 -42.54
C SER A 112 -41.08 -19.25 -42.24
N SER A 113 -41.52 -18.05 -42.64
CA SER A 113 -42.91 -17.60 -42.44
C SER A 113 -43.75 -17.82 -43.69
N GLY A 114 -44.16 -19.07 -43.85
CA GLY A 114 -45.25 -19.49 -44.72
C GLY A 114 -46.24 -20.39 -43.98
N SER A 115 -46.78 -19.97 -42.82
CA SER A 115 -48.08 -20.43 -42.29
C SER A 115 -48.43 -19.78 -40.95
N VAL A 116 -49.74 -19.58 -40.74
CA VAL A 116 -50.42 -18.74 -39.75
C VAL A 116 -50.68 -19.48 -38.43
N ALA A 117 -50.75 -18.71 -37.34
CA ALA A 117 -51.42 -18.95 -36.05
C ALA A 117 -50.77 -19.89 -35.01
N GLY A 118 -50.71 -19.40 -33.76
CA GLY A 118 -50.35 -20.18 -32.58
C GLY A 118 -49.68 -19.34 -31.48
N GLU A 119 -50.48 -18.58 -30.75
CA GLU A 119 -50.11 -17.90 -29.51
C GLU A 119 -49.56 -18.91 -28.48
N LEU A 120 -48.65 -18.47 -27.61
CA LEU A 120 -47.98 -19.18 -26.49
C LEU A 120 -46.65 -19.92 -26.77
N VAL A 121 -45.54 -19.17 -26.91
CA VAL A 121 -44.30 -19.47 -26.16
C VAL A 121 -43.60 -18.16 -25.77
N ASN A 122 -43.71 -17.84 -24.48
CA ASN A 122 -43.12 -16.68 -23.82
C ASN A 122 -41.61 -16.89 -23.59
N GLY A 123 -40.84 -16.92 -24.68
CA GLY A 123 -39.39 -17.13 -24.68
C GLY A 123 -38.74 -16.29 -25.77
N GLY A 124 -38.90 -14.97 -25.67
CA GLY A 124 -38.51 -14.02 -26.71
C GLY A 124 -37.11 -14.28 -27.28
N SER A 125 -37.04 -14.40 -28.61
CA SER A 125 -35.80 -14.29 -29.38
C SER A 125 -35.29 -12.86 -29.26
N ARG A 126 -34.67 -12.57 -28.11
CA ARG A 126 -34.21 -11.24 -27.74
C ARG A 126 -32.97 -10.95 -28.58
N SER A 127 -33.12 -10.06 -29.57
CA SER A 127 -31.98 -9.43 -30.24
C SER A 127 -31.01 -8.93 -29.16
N LEU A 128 -29.81 -9.52 -29.13
CA LEU A 128 -28.79 -9.18 -28.14
C LEU A 128 -28.35 -7.75 -28.39
N THR A 129 -28.50 -6.87 -27.39
CA THR A 129 -28.04 -5.49 -27.52
C THR A 129 -26.52 -5.46 -27.74
N PRO A 130 -25.97 -4.44 -28.41
CA PRO A 130 -24.51 -4.32 -28.59
C PRO A 130 -23.77 -4.39 -27.25
N GLU A 131 -24.36 -3.85 -26.18
CA GLU A 131 -23.82 -3.98 -24.83
C GLU A 131 -23.74 -5.44 -24.35
N GLN A 132 -24.80 -6.23 -24.54
CA GLN A 132 -24.80 -7.66 -24.20
C GLN A 132 -23.75 -8.44 -24.98
N ILE A 133 -23.56 -8.12 -26.27
CA ILE A 133 -22.51 -8.68 -27.11
C ILE A 133 -21.12 -8.39 -26.52
N THR A 134 -20.87 -7.15 -26.11
CA THR A 134 -19.59 -6.80 -25.47
C THR A 134 -19.41 -7.51 -24.12
N LEU A 135 -20.45 -7.61 -23.30
CA LEU A 135 -20.40 -8.28 -22.01
C LEU A 135 -20.13 -9.78 -22.16
N LEU A 136 -20.75 -10.44 -23.13
CA LEU A 136 -20.50 -11.84 -23.43
C LEU A 136 -19.07 -12.06 -23.92
N ALA A 137 -18.56 -11.20 -24.81
CA ALA A 137 -17.16 -11.24 -25.25
C ALA A 137 -16.19 -11.05 -24.06
N VAL A 138 -16.47 -10.12 -23.14
CA VAL A 138 -15.68 -9.91 -21.92
C VAL A 138 -15.75 -11.12 -20.97
N LYS A 139 -16.92 -11.76 -20.83
CA LYS A 139 -17.06 -12.97 -20.01
C LYS A 139 -16.27 -14.14 -20.59
N GLU A 140 -16.32 -14.33 -21.92
CA GLU A 140 -15.57 -15.40 -22.58
C GLU A 140 -14.06 -15.21 -22.45
N THR A 141 -13.57 -13.98 -22.67
CA THR A 141 -12.14 -13.65 -22.55
C THR A 141 -11.63 -13.86 -21.13
N ARG A 142 -12.39 -13.46 -20.10
CA ARG A 142 -12.08 -13.75 -18.69
C ARG A 142 -12.05 -15.25 -18.40
N LYS A 143 -12.98 -16.03 -18.95
CA LYS A 143 -13.02 -17.50 -18.77
C LYS A 143 -11.79 -18.16 -19.38
N ARG A 144 -11.40 -17.75 -20.60
CA ARG A 144 -10.17 -18.24 -21.26
C ARG A 144 -8.92 -17.83 -20.51
N GLN A 145 -8.84 -16.57 -20.05
CA GLN A 145 -7.73 -16.08 -19.23
C GLN A 145 -7.58 -16.90 -17.93
N LYS A 146 -8.68 -17.18 -17.22
CA LYS A 146 -8.65 -18.00 -16.00
C LYS A 146 -8.12 -19.41 -16.27
N ARG A 147 -8.54 -20.05 -17.37
CA ARG A 147 -8.05 -21.37 -17.77
C ARG A 147 -6.55 -21.35 -18.12
N LEU A 148 -6.11 -20.34 -18.86
CA LEU A 148 -4.71 -20.17 -19.22
C LEU A 148 -3.83 -19.96 -17.98
N PHE A 149 -4.28 -19.11 -17.06
CA PHE A 149 -3.59 -18.86 -15.80
C PHE A 149 -3.56 -20.07 -14.87
N ALA A 150 -4.62 -20.90 -14.87
CA ALA A 150 -4.63 -22.16 -14.16
C ALA A 150 -3.61 -23.15 -14.77
N LYS A 151 -3.57 -23.29 -16.10
CA LYS A 151 -2.62 -24.17 -16.81
C LYS A 151 -1.15 -23.81 -16.52
N TYR A 152 -0.83 -22.52 -16.46
CA TYR A 152 0.54 -22.05 -16.21
C TYR A 152 0.87 -21.73 -14.74
N ASN A 153 -0.05 -22.04 -13.79
CA ASN A 153 0.08 -21.78 -12.36
C ASN A 153 0.34 -20.29 -12.00
N VAL A 154 -0.27 -19.38 -12.76
CA VAL A 154 -0.11 -17.92 -12.60
C VAL A 154 -1.41 -17.29 -12.08
N GLN A 155 -1.72 -17.54 -10.82
CA GLN A 155 -2.93 -17.02 -10.16
C GLN A 155 -2.78 -15.53 -9.80
N MET A 156 -3.84 -14.74 -9.99
CA MET A 156 -3.80 -13.28 -9.76
C MET A 156 -3.76 -12.89 -8.27
N TRP A 157 -4.36 -13.69 -7.38
CA TRP A 157 -4.42 -13.36 -5.94
C TRP A 157 -3.02 -13.31 -5.30
N LYS A 158 -2.05 -14.04 -5.86
CA LYS A 158 -0.66 -14.05 -5.41
C LYS A 158 0.02 -12.68 -5.56
N ASN A 159 -0.52 -11.78 -6.39
CA ASN A 159 -0.01 -10.41 -6.52
C ASN A 159 -0.31 -9.55 -5.28
N PHE A 160 -1.23 -9.97 -4.40
CA PHE A 160 -1.55 -9.24 -3.16
C PHE A 160 -0.68 -9.63 -1.96
N ILE A 161 0.22 -10.62 -2.12
CA ILE A 161 1.08 -11.11 -1.03
C ILE A 161 2.03 -10.01 -0.53
N LEU A 162 2.59 -9.19 -1.43
CA LEU A 162 3.55 -8.17 -1.04
C LEU A 162 2.89 -7.09 -0.16
N PRO A 163 1.76 -6.45 -0.55
CA PRO A 163 1.02 -5.57 0.37
C PRO A 163 0.62 -6.22 1.69
N LEU A 164 0.23 -7.50 1.66
CA LEU A 164 -0.18 -8.26 2.85
C LEU A 164 0.96 -8.42 3.87
N VAL A 165 2.21 -8.53 3.42
CA VAL A 165 3.39 -8.60 4.29
C VAL A 165 3.93 -7.21 4.64
N GLN A 166 3.89 -6.28 3.69
CA GLN A 166 4.44 -4.94 3.85
C GLN A 166 3.67 -4.09 4.86
N ILE A 167 2.33 -4.11 4.83
CA ILE A 167 1.52 -3.26 5.72
C ILE A 167 1.74 -3.64 7.20
N PRO A 168 1.66 -4.92 7.61
CA PRO A 168 1.95 -5.31 8.99
C PRO A 168 3.38 -4.99 9.41
N LEU A 169 4.37 -5.24 8.55
CA LEU A 169 5.77 -4.90 8.85
C LEU A 169 5.93 -3.38 9.04
N TRP A 170 5.29 -2.58 8.19
CA TRP A 170 5.34 -1.14 8.30
C TRP A 170 4.68 -0.61 9.58
N VAL A 171 3.53 -1.17 9.97
CA VAL A 171 2.82 -0.82 11.20
C VAL A 171 3.63 -1.23 12.44
N THR A 172 4.17 -2.44 12.47
CA THR A 172 4.93 -2.95 13.62
C THR A 172 6.19 -2.13 13.88
N LEU A 173 6.95 -1.76 12.84
CA LEU A 173 8.08 -0.83 12.96
C LEU A 173 7.63 0.56 13.39
N SER A 174 6.56 1.09 12.80
CA SER A 174 6.06 2.42 13.15
C SER A 174 5.65 2.49 14.64
N MET A 175 4.97 1.46 15.14
CA MET A 175 4.57 1.38 16.55
C MET A 175 5.76 1.12 17.47
N GLY A 176 6.71 0.26 17.07
CA GLY A 176 7.93 0.01 17.85
C GLY A 176 8.79 1.26 18.01
N ILE A 177 9.01 2.01 16.92
CA ILE A 177 9.72 3.30 16.96
C ILE A 177 8.92 4.33 17.76
N ARG A 178 7.59 4.35 17.63
CA ARG A 178 6.75 5.24 18.44
C ARG A 178 6.91 4.97 19.94
N THR A 179 6.91 3.70 20.35
CA THR A 179 7.14 3.30 21.75
C THR A 179 8.55 3.67 22.22
N LEU A 180 9.56 3.54 21.35
CA LEU A 180 10.93 3.98 21.63
C LEU A 180 10.99 5.49 21.90
N THR A 181 10.23 6.29 21.13
CA THR A 181 10.15 7.75 21.27
C THR A 181 9.16 8.23 22.36
N GLU A 182 8.55 7.34 23.14
CA GLU A 182 7.71 7.78 24.28
C GLU A 182 8.55 8.41 25.39
N LYS A 183 9.84 8.04 25.47
CA LYS A 183 10.83 8.67 26.33
C LYS A 183 11.70 9.61 25.50
N ARG A 184 12.19 10.67 26.16
CA ARG A 184 13.14 11.61 25.57
C ARG A 184 14.34 10.85 25.01
N LEU A 185 14.58 11.00 23.72
CA LEU A 185 15.61 10.27 22.99
C LEU A 185 16.54 11.27 22.32
N LEU A 186 17.71 11.45 22.94
CA LEU A 186 18.76 12.32 22.44
C LEU A 186 19.70 11.53 21.55
N GLU A 187 20.24 12.21 20.54
CA GLU A 187 21.25 11.60 19.70
C GLU A 187 22.53 11.36 20.50
N THR A 188 22.99 10.12 20.52
CA THR A 188 24.18 9.68 21.26
C THR A 188 25.16 9.03 20.29
N ASN A 189 26.46 9.16 20.55
CA ASN A 189 27.56 8.58 19.75
C ASN A 189 27.70 9.15 18.32
N SER A 190 27.21 10.37 18.06
CA SER A 190 27.42 11.05 16.79
C SER A 190 28.88 11.46 16.62
N GLY A 191 29.51 10.96 15.55
CA GLY A 191 30.87 11.37 15.16
C GLY A 191 30.93 12.84 14.75
N GLU A 192 32.13 13.43 14.67
CA GLU A 192 32.33 14.85 14.37
C GLU A 192 31.64 15.31 13.08
N LEU A 193 31.67 14.49 12.02
CA LEU A 193 30.98 14.78 10.76
C LEU A 193 29.47 14.88 10.93
N LEU A 194 28.87 13.98 11.71
CA LEU A 194 27.42 13.96 11.95
C LEU A 194 26.99 15.09 12.87
N ASN A 195 27.82 15.49 13.84
CA ASN A 195 27.53 16.62 14.74
C ASN A 195 27.36 17.95 14.00
N SER A 196 27.98 18.10 12.83
CA SER A 196 27.79 19.28 11.99
C SER A 196 26.41 19.37 11.31
N ILE A 197 25.77 18.21 11.09
CA ILE A 197 24.48 18.09 10.38
C ILE A 197 23.34 17.92 11.39
N VAL A 198 23.57 17.13 12.43
CA VAL A 198 22.61 16.78 13.46
C VAL A 198 23.22 17.17 14.81
N PRO A 199 22.72 18.25 15.44
CA PRO A 199 23.21 18.64 16.75
C PRO A 199 22.97 17.52 17.78
N PRO A 200 23.94 17.21 18.65
CA PRO A 200 23.77 16.19 19.69
C PRO A 200 22.68 16.54 20.72
N THR A 201 22.25 17.80 20.77
CA THR A 201 21.13 18.26 21.60
C THR A 201 19.75 18.05 20.95
N LEU A 202 19.70 17.56 19.70
CA LEU A 202 18.45 17.35 18.99
C LEU A 202 17.66 16.21 19.61
N ASP A 203 16.42 16.51 19.97
CA ASP A 203 15.49 15.52 20.49
C ASP A 203 14.76 14.82 19.35
N LEU A 204 15.03 13.53 19.17
CA LEU A 204 14.46 12.72 18.09
C LEU A 204 13.04 12.24 18.41
N SER A 205 12.61 12.38 19.67
CA SER A 205 11.28 11.99 20.14
C SER A 205 10.19 13.00 19.81
N LEU A 206 10.58 14.26 19.53
CA LEU A 206 9.68 15.34 19.22
C LEU A 206 9.65 15.62 17.70
N PRO A 207 8.58 16.27 17.19
CA PRO A 207 8.61 16.90 15.89
C PRO A 207 9.72 17.97 15.83
N MET A 208 10.19 18.28 14.63
CA MET A 208 11.23 19.29 14.47
C MET A 208 10.68 20.70 14.62
N ASP A 209 10.97 21.37 15.75
CA ASP A 209 10.43 22.69 16.08
C ASP A 209 10.96 23.83 15.19
N SER A 210 12.21 23.74 14.75
CA SER A 210 12.85 24.79 13.94
C SER A 210 12.24 24.92 12.55
N LEU A 211 11.84 23.79 11.94
CA LEU A 211 11.30 23.69 10.58
C LEU A 211 10.23 22.59 10.51
N PRO A 212 9.04 22.81 11.08
CA PRO A 212 8.02 21.77 11.26
C PRO A 212 7.47 21.19 9.95
N MET A 213 7.59 21.93 8.84
CA MET A 213 7.12 21.50 7.52
C MET A 213 8.20 20.83 6.66
N LEU A 214 9.48 20.91 7.01
CA LEU A 214 10.55 20.36 6.18
C LEU A 214 10.42 18.84 6.05
N VAL A 215 10.31 18.14 7.19
CA VAL A 215 10.23 16.68 7.23
C VAL A 215 8.96 16.15 6.54
N PRO A 216 7.75 16.70 6.83
CA PRO A 216 6.55 16.36 6.09
C PRO A 216 6.64 16.61 4.58
N LEU A 217 7.25 17.72 4.15
CA LEU A 217 7.38 18.05 2.72
C LEU A 217 8.32 17.08 2.00
N VAL A 218 9.45 16.72 2.62
CA VAL A 218 10.38 15.71 2.09
C VAL A 218 9.71 14.35 2.02
N LEU A 219 8.99 13.94 3.07
CA LEU A 219 8.26 12.68 3.07
C LEU A 219 7.16 12.66 2.00
N GLY A 220 6.36 13.73 1.93
CA GLY A 220 5.24 13.87 1.01
C GLY A 220 5.68 13.89 -0.44
N SER A 221 6.75 14.63 -0.77
CA SER A 221 7.32 14.67 -2.12
C SER A 221 7.86 13.31 -2.57
N LEU A 222 8.58 12.60 -1.69
CA LEU A 222 9.09 11.27 -1.99
C LEU A 222 7.97 10.23 -2.12
N ALA A 223 6.94 10.30 -1.27
CA ALA A 223 5.75 9.46 -1.36
C ALA A 223 4.97 9.71 -2.66
N LEU A 224 4.81 10.98 -3.07
CA LEU A 224 4.20 11.34 -4.35
C LEU A 224 5.02 10.84 -5.53
N ALA A 225 6.35 10.98 -5.51
CA ALA A 225 7.23 10.44 -6.54
C ALA A 225 7.07 8.92 -6.68
N ASN A 226 6.95 8.20 -5.56
CA ASN A 226 6.63 6.77 -5.55
C ASN A 226 5.28 6.46 -6.19
N VAL A 227 4.23 7.20 -5.81
CA VAL A 227 2.87 7.02 -6.34
C VAL A 227 2.82 7.29 -7.84
N GLU A 228 3.41 8.38 -8.32
CA GLU A 228 3.43 8.72 -9.75
C GLU A 228 4.22 7.69 -10.56
N TYR A 229 5.37 7.26 -10.05
CA TYR A 229 6.17 6.23 -10.72
C TYR A 229 5.39 4.90 -10.83
N ASN A 230 4.75 4.46 -9.75
CA ASN A 230 3.92 3.25 -9.76
C ASN A 230 2.68 3.42 -10.65
N GLY A 231 2.08 4.61 -10.66
CA GLY A 231 0.92 4.93 -11.50
C GLY A 231 1.23 4.90 -12.99
N LYS A 232 2.34 5.52 -13.40
CA LYS A 232 2.87 5.43 -14.78
C LYS A 232 3.08 3.96 -15.17
N THR A 233 3.70 3.20 -14.30
CA THR A 233 3.99 1.79 -14.54
C THR A 233 2.74 0.92 -14.72
N LEU A 234 1.69 1.16 -13.91
CA LEU A 234 0.42 0.44 -13.99
C LEU A 234 -0.44 0.85 -15.20
N THR A 235 -0.36 2.11 -15.64
CA THR A 235 -1.06 2.61 -16.83
C THR A 235 -0.39 2.11 -18.12
N THR A 236 0.94 2.20 -18.22
CA THR A 236 1.75 1.62 -19.31
C THR A 236 1.50 0.11 -19.46
N THR A 237 1.48 -0.63 -18.34
CA THR A 237 1.12 -2.06 -18.32
C THR A 237 -0.26 -2.36 -18.92
N ARG A 238 -1.23 -1.46 -18.83
CA ARG A 238 -2.56 -1.67 -19.41
C ARG A 238 -2.65 -1.27 -20.87
N ALA A 239 -1.95 -0.20 -21.27
CA ALA A 239 -1.86 0.20 -22.66
C ALA A 239 -1.25 -0.92 -23.52
N SER A 240 -0.17 -1.55 -23.06
CA SER A 240 0.42 -2.71 -23.76
C SER A 240 -0.50 -3.94 -23.81
N ASN A 241 -1.34 -4.16 -22.80
CA ASN A 241 -2.36 -5.23 -22.82
C ASN A 241 -3.52 -4.97 -23.78
N ALA A 242 -3.68 -3.75 -24.32
CA ALA A 242 -4.68 -3.45 -25.35
C ALA A 242 -4.16 -3.71 -26.77
N GLY A 243 -2.83 -3.92 -26.93
CA GLY A 243 -2.06 -4.30 -28.15
C GLY A 243 -2.52 -3.68 -29.47
N ILE A 244 -3.14 -2.52 -29.35
CA ILE A 244 -3.37 -1.51 -30.37
C ILE A 244 -3.04 -0.23 -29.62
N ILE A 245 -2.24 0.67 -30.21
CA ILE A 245 -2.04 2.03 -29.69
C ILE A 245 -3.37 2.77 -29.88
N LEU A 246 -4.38 2.38 -29.11
CA LEU A 246 -5.62 3.11 -28.97
C LEU A 246 -5.31 4.17 -27.92
N ALA A 247 -5.57 5.43 -28.26
CA ALA A 247 -5.58 6.51 -27.28
C ALA A 247 -6.32 6.02 -26.02
N PRO A 248 -5.76 6.20 -24.81
CA PRO A 248 -6.41 5.78 -23.59
C PRO A 248 -7.83 6.34 -23.59
N ASN A 249 -8.82 5.45 -23.63
CA ASN A 249 -10.19 5.88 -23.61
C ASN A 249 -10.49 6.30 -22.17
N ASP A 250 -10.34 7.60 -21.88
CA ASP A 250 -10.48 8.20 -20.55
C ASP A 250 -11.85 7.89 -19.91
N HIS A 251 -12.85 7.60 -20.74
CA HIS A 251 -14.21 7.25 -20.30
C HIS A 251 -14.41 5.75 -19.99
N SER A 252 -13.40 4.90 -20.18
CA SER A 252 -13.52 3.48 -19.82
C SER A 252 -13.59 3.29 -18.31
N ARG A 253 -14.58 2.53 -17.80
CA ARG A 253 -14.75 2.24 -16.35
C ARG A 253 -13.47 1.72 -15.68
N ALA A 254 -12.64 0.97 -16.41
CA ALA A 254 -11.38 0.45 -15.89
C ALA A 254 -10.27 1.52 -15.83
N SER A 255 -10.27 2.47 -16.77
CA SER A 255 -9.38 3.65 -16.76
C SER A 255 -9.79 4.58 -15.62
N GLN A 256 -11.08 4.91 -15.51
CA GLN A 256 -11.63 5.71 -14.43
C GLN A 256 -11.32 5.12 -13.05
N ALA A 257 -11.55 3.81 -12.85
CA ALA A 257 -11.19 3.15 -11.60
C ALA A 257 -9.69 3.26 -11.27
N MET A 258 -8.82 3.21 -12.28
CA MET A 258 -7.38 3.40 -12.10
C MET A 258 -7.04 4.84 -11.71
N THR A 259 -7.62 5.82 -12.41
CA THR A 259 -7.47 7.24 -12.10
C THR A 259 -7.99 7.56 -10.69
N SER A 260 -9.11 6.96 -10.28
CA SER A 260 -9.62 7.06 -8.91
C SER A 260 -8.65 6.49 -7.88
N ILE A 261 -8.04 5.32 -8.16
CA ILE A 261 -6.99 4.73 -7.28
C ILE A 261 -5.79 5.67 -7.17
N LEU A 262 -5.33 6.25 -8.28
CA LEU A 262 -4.21 7.20 -8.28
C LEU A 262 -4.54 8.48 -7.52
N ASN A 263 -5.71 9.07 -7.77
CA ASN A 263 -6.17 10.25 -7.02
C ASN A 263 -6.28 9.95 -5.52
N MET A 264 -6.86 8.80 -5.15
CA MET A 264 -6.92 8.37 -3.74
C MET A 264 -5.52 8.22 -3.14
N SER A 265 -4.55 7.65 -3.87
CA SER A 265 -3.18 7.54 -3.39
C SER A 265 -2.46 8.90 -3.26
N ARG A 266 -2.75 9.87 -4.13
CA ARG A 266 -2.26 11.26 -4.01
C ARG A 266 -2.82 11.95 -2.77
N PHE A 267 -4.13 11.84 -2.54
CA PHE A 267 -4.76 12.29 -1.31
C PHE A 267 -4.17 11.59 -0.08
N GLY A 268 -3.89 10.29 -0.18
CA GLY A 268 -3.20 9.53 0.86
C GLY A 268 -1.81 10.08 1.19
N CYS A 269 -1.06 10.57 0.20
CA CYS A 269 0.25 11.21 0.43
C CYS A 269 0.10 12.54 1.18
N ILE A 270 -0.88 13.37 0.82
CA ILE A 270 -1.18 14.63 1.52
C ILE A 270 -1.61 14.35 2.96
N PHE A 271 -2.44 13.33 3.17
CA PHE A 271 -2.85 12.90 4.50
C PHE A 271 -1.67 12.41 5.35
N MET A 272 -0.78 11.60 4.77
CA MET A 272 0.45 11.14 5.44
C MET A 272 1.40 12.30 5.76
N MET A 273 1.45 13.34 4.92
CA MET A 273 2.19 14.57 5.21
C MET A 273 1.61 15.26 6.46
N GLY A 274 0.29 15.35 6.59
CA GLY A 274 -0.36 15.87 7.79
C GLY A 274 -0.11 15.04 9.06
N ILE A 275 -0.09 13.70 8.96
CA ILE A 275 0.28 12.83 10.10
C ILE A 275 1.74 13.05 10.50
N SER A 276 2.62 13.23 9.52
CA SER A 276 4.05 13.38 9.76
C SER A 276 4.42 14.68 10.49
N SER A 277 3.60 15.74 10.41
CA SER A 277 3.90 16.99 11.13
C SER A 277 3.78 16.86 12.65
N GLN A 278 3.01 15.88 13.13
CA GLN A 278 2.84 15.58 14.55
C GLN A 278 3.63 14.33 14.99
N ALA A 279 4.33 13.69 14.05
CA ALA A 279 5.08 12.49 14.33
C ALA A 279 6.47 12.83 14.90
N PRO A 280 7.03 11.97 15.78
CA PRO A 280 8.44 12.07 16.18
C PRO A 280 9.37 12.13 14.97
N LEU A 281 10.46 12.89 15.08
CA LEU A 281 11.46 13.00 14.01
C LEU A 281 12.03 11.64 13.62
N LEU A 282 12.31 10.77 14.60
CA LEU A 282 12.83 9.42 14.35
C LEU A 282 11.87 8.55 13.53
N LEU A 283 10.57 8.66 13.80
CA LEU A 283 9.53 7.93 13.07
C LEU A 283 9.41 8.44 11.62
N SER A 284 9.49 9.75 11.44
CA SER A 284 9.46 10.36 10.11
C SER A 284 10.70 9.99 9.28
N LEU A 285 11.87 9.88 9.91
CA LEU A 285 13.10 9.40 9.28
C LEU A 285 12.98 7.94 8.80
N TYR A 286 12.34 7.09 9.59
CA TYR A 286 11.97 5.74 9.17
C TYR A 286 11.04 5.77 7.94
N TRP A 287 10.01 6.61 7.93
CA TRP A 287 9.11 6.71 6.79
C TRP A 287 9.83 7.21 5.53
N ILE A 288 10.72 8.21 5.65
CA ILE A 288 11.51 8.72 4.53
C ILE A 288 12.42 7.62 3.96
N SER A 289 13.20 6.95 4.82
CA SER A 289 14.10 5.87 4.37
C SER A 289 13.33 4.70 3.74
N SER A 290 12.15 4.38 4.27
CA SER A 290 11.23 3.40 3.70
C SER A 290 10.68 3.85 2.33
N GLN A 291 10.27 5.11 2.16
CA GLN A 291 9.83 5.59 0.84
C GLN A 291 10.99 5.58 -0.16
N LEU A 292 12.19 5.99 0.25
CA LEU A 292 13.38 6.01 -0.61
C LEU A 292 13.77 4.60 -1.09
N TYR A 293 13.74 3.63 -0.18
CA TYR A 293 13.99 2.24 -0.51
C TYR A 293 12.97 1.71 -1.51
N SER A 294 11.67 2.00 -1.31
CA SER A 294 10.61 1.58 -2.23
C SER A 294 10.81 2.17 -3.63
N PHE A 295 11.22 3.44 -3.70
CA PHE A 295 11.50 4.13 -4.96
C PHE A 295 12.66 3.47 -5.71
N THR A 296 13.78 3.32 -5.02
CA THR A 296 15.01 2.72 -5.57
C THR A 296 14.77 1.27 -5.98
N GLN A 297 14.09 0.49 -5.16
CA GLN A 297 13.74 -0.90 -5.48
C GLN A 297 12.89 -0.97 -6.76
N ASN A 298 11.89 -0.10 -6.91
CA ASN A 298 11.03 -0.10 -8.09
C ASN A 298 11.81 0.30 -9.36
N LEU A 299 12.73 1.26 -9.26
CA LEU A 299 13.64 1.62 -10.37
C LEU A 299 14.51 0.44 -10.79
N VAL A 300 15.18 -0.20 -9.84
CA VAL A 300 16.08 -1.35 -10.09
C VAL A 300 15.30 -2.54 -10.67
N LEU A 301 14.13 -2.86 -10.11
CA LEU A 301 13.28 -3.94 -10.63
C LEU A 301 12.76 -3.64 -12.03
N ASN A 302 12.49 -2.37 -12.34
CA ASN A 302 12.07 -1.97 -13.68
C ASN A 302 13.21 -2.08 -14.70
N TRP A 303 14.42 -1.74 -14.28
CA TRP A 303 15.61 -1.91 -15.10
C TRP A 303 15.92 -3.40 -15.37
N LEU A 304 15.83 -4.27 -14.36
CA LEU A 304 16.10 -5.71 -14.52
C LEU A 304 14.99 -6.48 -15.25
N TRP A 305 13.73 -6.20 -14.92
CA TRP A 305 12.55 -6.89 -15.49
C TRP A 305 11.51 -5.87 -15.94
N PRO A 306 11.71 -5.21 -17.10
CA PRO A 306 10.74 -4.27 -17.64
C PRO A 306 9.41 -4.98 -17.93
N TYR A 307 8.31 -4.25 -17.73
CA TYR A 307 6.96 -4.77 -18.01
C TYR A 307 6.65 -4.85 -19.51
N GLU A 308 7.38 -4.11 -20.33
CA GLU A 308 7.28 -4.13 -21.78
C GLU A 308 8.54 -4.80 -22.31
N ARG A 309 8.38 -6.05 -22.72
CA ARG A 309 9.27 -6.73 -23.66
C ARG A 309 8.56 -6.87 -24.99
#